data_AF-A0AAE0XZD3-F1
#
_entry.id   AF-A0AAE0XZD3-F1
#
_cell.length_a   1.000
_cell.length_b   1.000
_cell.length_c   1.000
_cell.angle_alpha   90.00
_cell.angle_beta   90.00
_cell.angle_gamma   90.00
#
_symmetry.space_group_name_H-M   'P 1'
#
loop_
_entity.id
_entity.type
_entity.pdbx_description
1 polymer ?
#
loop_
_entity_poly.entity_id
_entity_poly.type
_entity_poly.pdbx_seq_one_letter_code
_entity_poly.pdbx_strand_id
1 'polypeptide(L)'
;MELVSNQKHLNSLKIHPVPCSEEFQRGILNRFRGDPAGHLCRDDKVMLLVGQKASEKSKREERRVIMTDMRLLANLILRMRVVALQPTLKGEDLVDRNHFDSLTEAIQSLSKNEDYREEM
;
A
#
# COMPACT_ATOMS: atom_id res chain seq x y z
N MET A 1 -12.55 -22.74 -37.48
CA MET A 1 -11.80 -22.91 -36.21
C MET A 1 -10.91 -21.69 -36.06
N GLU A 2 -11.49 -20.58 -35.62
CA GLU A 2 -10.77 -19.33 -35.38
C GLU A 2 -10.50 -19.21 -33.89
N LEU A 3 -9.26 -19.50 -33.49
CA LEU A 3 -8.79 -19.35 -32.11
C LEU A 3 -7.46 -18.60 -32.08
N VAL A 4 -7.41 -17.42 -32.70
CA VAL A 4 -6.27 -16.51 -32.51
C VAL A 4 -6.73 -15.06 -32.60
N SER A 5 -7.44 -14.55 -31.58
CA SER A 5 -7.61 -13.08 -31.47
C SER A 5 -7.94 -12.51 -30.10
N ASN A 6 -8.17 -13.32 -29.05
CA ASN A 6 -8.61 -12.80 -27.75
C ASN A 6 -7.52 -12.60 -26.68
N GLN A 7 -6.24 -12.56 -27.05
CA GLN A 7 -5.17 -12.32 -26.07
C GLN A 7 -4.83 -10.83 -25.85
N LYS A 8 -5.36 -9.91 -26.65
CA LYS A 8 -5.02 -8.46 -26.60
C LYS A 8 -6.01 -7.59 -25.82
N HIS A 9 -7.01 -8.17 -25.14
CA HIS A 9 -8.04 -7.41 -24.41
C HIS A 9 -8.07 -7.62 -22.89
N LEU A 10 -7.16 -8.41 -22.32
CA LEU A 10 -7.07 -8.60 -20.86
C LEU A 10 -6.11 -7.61 -20.15
N ASN A 11 -5.53 -6.66 -20.89
CA ASN A 11 -4.67 -5.61 -20.32
C ASN A 11 -5.42 -4.29 -20.04
N SER A 12 -6.73 -4.24 -20.24
CA SER A 12 -7.54 -3.04 -20.00
C SER A 12 -8.30 -3.14 -18.68
N LEU A 13 -8.06 -2.16 -17.81
CA LEU A 13 -8.70 -1.90 -16.52
C LEU A 13 -8.30 -2.81 -15.35
N LYS A 14 -7.10 -2.57 -14.81
CA LYS A 14 -7.00 -2.52 -13.34
C LYS A 14 -7.81 -1.31 -12.88
N ILE A 15 -9.10 -1.52 -12.62
CA ILE A 15 -9.93 -0.55 -11.91
C ILE A 15 -9.32 -0.44 -10.52
N HIS A 16 -8.57 0.63 -10.24
CA HIS A 16 -8.35 1.01 -8.85
C HIS A 16 -9.75 1.27 -8.27
N PRO A 17 -10.22 0.53 -7.25
CA PRO A 17 -11.59 0.65 -6.74
C PRO A 17 -11.85 2.03 -6.10
N VAL A 18 -10.82 2.88 -5.99
CA VAL A 18 -10.88 4.24 -5.45
C VAL A 18 -10.54 5.21 -6.59
N PRO A 19 -11.50 6.04 -7.06
CA PRO A 19 -11.21 7.09 -8.02
C PRO A 19 -10.24 8.11 -7.44
N CYS A 20 -9.04 8.18 -8.00
CA CYS A 20 -7.99 9.12 -7.57
C CYS A 20 -7.87 10.31 -8.53
N SER A 21 -7.72 11.52 -7.98
CA SER A 21 -7.49 12.72 -8.79
C SER A 21 -6.17 12.66 -9.57
N GLU A 22 -6.11 13.28 -10.75
CA GLU A 22 -4.90 13.29 -11.59
C GLU A 22 -3.69 13.93 -10.88
N GLU A 23 -3.94 14.92 -10.01
CA GLU A 23 -2.87 15.55 -9.22
C GLU A 23 -2.31 14.56 -8.20
N PHE A 24 -3.16 13.79 -7.51
CA PHE A 24 -2.71 12.77 -6.57
C PHE A 24 -1.94 11.65 -7.29
N GLN A 25 -2.45 11.18 -8.44
CA GLN A 25 -1.78 10.17 -9.25
C GLN A 25 -0.37 10.62 -9.68
N ARG A 26 -0.25 11.78 -10.32
CA ARG A 26 1.06 12.29 -10.81
C ARG A 26 1.99 12.75 -9.68
N GLY A 27 1.43 13.41 -8.68
CA GLY A 27 2.18 14.04 -7.60
C GLY A 27 2.65 13.08 -6.51
N ILE A 28 1.97 11.94 -6.34
CA ILE A 28 2.21 10.98 -5.26
C ILE A 28 2.33 9.55 -5.79
N LEU A 29 1.26 8.97 -6.36
CA LEU A 29 1.22 7.53 -6.67
C LEU A 29 2.31 7.07 -7.66
N ASN A 30 2.52 7.85 -8.72
CA ASN A 30 3.52 7.56 -9.75
C ASN A 30 4.97 7.73 -9.25
N ARG A 31 5.16 8.33 -8.06
CA ARG A 31 6.48 8.60 -7.48
C ARG A 31 6.94 7.52 -6.51
N PHE A 32 6.07 6.59 -6.12
CA PHE A 32 6.49 5.42 -5.36
C PHE A 32 7.44 4.54 -6.19
N ARG A 33 8.26 3.74 -5.52
CA ARG A 33 9.12 2.75 -6.17
C ARG A 33 8.30 1.50 -6.52
N GLY A 34 8.87 0.60 -7.34
CA GLY A 34 8.28 -0.70 -7.65
C GLY A 34 8.59 -1.78 -6.62
N ASP A 35 8.70 -1.41 -5.34
CA ASP A 35 8.94 -2.33 -4.23
C ASP A 35 7.62 -2.75 -3.57
N PRO A 36 7.58 -3.80 -2.73
CA PRO A 36 6.33 -4.28 -2.13
C PRO A 36 5.51 -3.19 -1.43
N ALA A 37 6.18 -2.30 -0.69
CA ALA A 37 5.53 -1.16 -0.04
C ALA A 37 4.97 -0.17 -1.07
N GLY A 38 5.75 0.16 -2.11
CA GLY A 38 5.29 1.04 -3.19
C GLY A 38 4.11 0.47 -3.99
N HIS A 39 4.05 -0.85 -4.18
CA HIS A 39 2.89 -1.52 -4.77
C HIS A 39 1.66 -1.39 -3.88
N LEU A 40 1.77 -1.64 -2.57
CA LEU A 40 0.68 -1.41 -1.63
C LEU A 40 0.20 0.04 -1.65
N CYS A 41 1.12 1.02 -1.68
CA CYS A 41 0.75 2.43 -1.74
C CYS A 41 -0.07 2.81 -2.99
N ARG A 42 0.03 2.04 -4.09
CA ARG A 42 -0.71 2.29 -5.34
C ARG A 42 -2.00 1.46 -5.46
N ASP A 43 -2.02 0.26 -4.89
CA ASP A 43 -3.05 -0.73 -5.18
C ASP A 43 -3.99 -0.99 -3.99
N ASP A 44 -3.54 -0.73 -2.75
CA ASP A 44 -4.35 -0.97 -1.55
C ASP A 44 -5.39 0.14 -1.33
N LYS A 45 -6.64 -0.27 -1.08
CA LYS A 45 -7.79 0.65 -0.93
C LYS A 45 -7.60 1.64 0.22
N VAL A 46 -7.11 1.19 1.37
CA VAL A 46 -6.92 2.07 2.54
C VAL A 46 -5.78 3.04 2.27
N MET A 47 -4.70 2.58 1.64
CA MET A 47 -3.59 3.46 1.25
C MET A 47 -4.07 4.58 0.31
N LEU A 48 -4.85 4.24 -0.71
CA LEU A 48 -5.40 5.22 -1.66
C LEU A 48 -6.31 6.23 -0.96
N LEU A 49 -7.22 5.79 -0.09
CA LEU A 49 -8.13 6.66 0.64
C LEU A 49 -7.40 7.61 1.60
N VAL A 50 -6.45 7.09 2.38
CA VAL A 50 -5.68 7.88 3.34
C VAL A 50 -4.80 8.88 2.61
N GLY A 51 -4.07 8.43 1.59
CA GLY A 51 -3.16 9.28 0.82
C GLY A 51 -3.89 10.40 0.09
N GLN A 52 -5.03 10.10 -0.53
CA GLN A 52 -5.83 11.11 -1.22
C GLN A 52 -6.41 12.13 -0.24
N LYS A 53 -7.00 11.68 0.88
CA LYS A 53 -7.56 12.56 1.90
C LYS A 53 -6.50 13.47 2.53
N ALA A 54 -5.28 12.96 2.71
CA ALA A 54 -4.14 13.76 3.16
C ALA A 54 -3.76 14.79 2.09
N SER A 55 -3.62 14.37 0.83
CA SER A 55 -3.26 15.24 -0.28
C SER A 55 -4.26 16.37 -0.53
N GLU A 56 -5.56 16.15 -0.32
CA GLU A 56 -6.61 17.17 -0.49
C GLU A 56 -6.55 18.26 0.60
N LYS A 57 -6.02 17.92 1.77
CA LYS A 57 -5.89 18.85 2.91
C LYS A 57 -4.54 19.54 2.98
N SER A 58 -3.58 19.09 2.18
CA SER A 58 -2.19 19.49 2.24
C SER A 58 -1.83 20.52 1.19
N LYS A 59 -0.79 21.31 1.48
CA LYS A 59 -0.11 22.12 0.47
C LYS A 59 0.79 21.23 -0.39
N ARG A 60 1.10 21.66 -1.63
CA ARG A 60 1.96 20.90 -2.57
C ARG A 60 3.33 20.50 -2.00
N GLU A 61 3.86 21.24 -1.04
CA GLU A 61 5.16 20.99 -0.41
C GLU A 61 5.16 19.76 0.51
N GLU A 62 3.98 19.34 0.98
CA GLU A 62 3.83 18.23 1.93
C GLU A 62 3.76 16.84 1.26
N ARG A 63 3.89 16.77 -0.07
CA ARG A 63 3.85 15.50 -0.82
C ARG A 63 4.83 14.46 -0.30
N ARG A 64 6.04 14.89 0.11
CA ARG A 64 7.04 13.99 0.69
C ARG A 64 6.57 13.39 2.01
N VAL A 65 5.92 14.19 2.86
CA VAL A 65 5.37 13.72 4.15
C VAL A 65 4.28 12.69 3.89
N ILE A 66 3.33 13.00 3.00
CA ILE A 66 2.25 12.06 2.63
C ILE A 66 2.83 10.74 2.10
N MET A 67 3.83 10.80 1.21
CA MET A 67 4.49 9.60 0.70
C MET A 67 5.18 8.79 1.81
N THR A 68 5.84 9.46 2.76
CA THR A 68 6.45 8.80 3.91
C THR A 68 5.40 8.10 4.77
N ASP A 69 4.30 8.78 5.09
CA ASP A 69 3.22 8.23 5.93
C ASP A 69 2.55 7.04 5.26
N MET A 70 2.26 7.13 3.97
CA MET A 70 1.71 6.02 3.19
C MET A 70 2.66 4.81 3.19
N ARG A 71 3.98 5.03 3.08
CA ARG A 71 4.96 3.95 3.15
C ARG A 71 5.08 3.34 4.54
N LEU A 72 4.96 4.16 5.59
CA LEU A 72 4.97 3.67 6.97
C LEU A 72 3.79 2.71 7.18
N LEU A 73 2.59 3.10 6.74
CA LEU A 73 1.42 2.23 6.80
C LEU A 73 1.55 0.98 5.92
N ALA A 74 2.10 1.11 4.71
CA ALA A 74 2.34 -0.05 3.84
C ALA A 74 3.33 -1.05 4.47
N ASN A 75 4.41 -0.56 5.08
CA ASN A 75 5.36 -1.42 5.80
C ASN A 75 4.72 -2.09 7.03
N LEU A 76 3.81 -1.40 7.72
CA LEU A 76 3.04 -2.01 8.80
C LEU A 76 2.20 -3.19 8.31
N ILE A 77 1.50 -3.05 7.17
CA ILE A 77 0.76 -4.17 6.55
C ILE A 77 1.72 -5.31 6.21
N LEU A 78 2.87 -5.01 5.58
CA LEU A 78 3.86 -6.03 5.23
C LEU A 78 4.38 -6.77 6.46
N ARG A 79 4.66 -6.06 7.56
CA ARG A 79 5.09 -6.72 8.79
C ARG A 79 3.97 -7.53 9.43
N MET A 80 2.74 -7.02 9.43
CA MET A 80 1.58 -7.77 9.92
C MET A 80 1.39 -9.08 9.14
N ARG A 81 1.61 -9.09 7.82
CA ARG A 81 1.58 -10.32 7.00
C ARG A 81 2.60 -11.36 7.46
N VAL A 82 3.81 -10.92 7.84
CA VAL A 82 4.87 -11.80 8.34
C VAL A 82 4.49 -12.37 9.71
N VAL A 83 4.09 -11.50 10.64
CA VAL A 83 3.70 -11.90 12.02
C VAL A 83 2.49 -12.83 12.02
N ALA A 84 1.46 -12.52 11.22
CA ALA A 84 0.24 -13.32 11.14
C ALA A 84 0.39 -14.57 10.27
N LEU A 85 1.51 -14.74 9.55
CA LEU A 85 1.70 -15.77 8.51
C LEU A 85 0.59 -15.74 7.44
N GLN A 86 0.12 -14.54 7.09
CA GLN A 86 -1.01 -14.32 6.18
C GLN A 86 -0.62 -13.30 5.10
N PRO A 87 -0.08 -13.72 3.94
CA PRO A 87 0.45 -12.83 2.91
C PRO A 87 -0.63 -11.98 2.21
N THR A 88 -1.91 -12.32 2.38
CA THR A 88 -3.03 -11.67 1.71
C THR A 88 -3.64 -10.52 2.49
N LEU A 89 -3.20 -10.25 3.73
CA LEU A 89 -3.72 -9.15 4.54
C LEU A 89 -3.58 -7.80 3.83
N LYS A 90 -4.60 -6.96 3.93
CA LYS A 90 -4.73 -5.65 3.28
C LYS A 90 -4.85 -4.56 4.33
N GLY A 91 -4.89 -3.31 3.89
CA GLY A 91 -5.00 -2.18 4.81
C GLY A 91 -6.29 -2.17 5.64
N GLU A 92 -7.38 -2.78 5.15
CA GLU A 92 -8.64 -2.88 5.91
C GLU A 92 -8.54 -3.84 7.10
N ASP A 93 -7.62 -4.81 7.06
CA ASP A 93 -7.41 -5.75 8.15
C ASP A 93 -6.69 -5.11 9.35
N LEU A 94 -6.04 -3.95 9.17
CA LEU A 94 -5.45 -3.17 10.26
C LEU A 94 -6.49 -2.70 11.29
N VAL A 95 -7.77 -2.65 10.91
CA VAL A 95 -8.86 -2.24 11.80
C VAL A 95 -9.81 -3.38 12.15
N ASP A 96 -9.52 -4.61 11.69
CA ASP A 96 -10.24 -5.80 12.14
C ASP A 96 -9.68 -6.26 13.49
N ARG A 97 -10.57 -6.35 14.48
CA ARG A 97 -10.25 -6.82 15.83
C ARG A 97 -9.58 -8.19 15.84
N ASN A 98 -9.91 -9.08 14.89
CA ASN A 98 -9.32 -10.41 14.80
C ASN A 98 -7.80 -10.38 14.54
N HIS A 99 -7.28 -9.26 14.05
CA HIS A 99 -5.87 -9.08 13.72
C HIS A 99 -5.12 -8.18 14.72
N PHE A 100 -5.75 -7.74 15.82
CA PHE A 100 -5.13 -6.77 16.74
C PHE A 100 -3.89 -7.31 17.46
N ASP A 101 -3.83 -8.61 17.76
CA ASP A 101 -2.64 -9.21 18.36
C ASP A 101 -1.46 -9.14 17.40
N SER A 102 -1.67 -9.58 16.14
CA SER A 102 -0.65 -9.52 15.09
C SER A 102 -0.26 -8.08 14.73
N LEU A 103 -1.22 -7.15 14.74
CA LEU A 103 -0.97 -5.73 14.53
C LEU A 103 -0.10 -5.15 15.66
N THR A 104 -0.41 -5.48 16.90
CA THR A 104 0.34 -5.02 18.08
C THR A 104 1.78 -5.50 18.02
N GLU A 105 1.99 -6.77 17.71
CA GLU A 105 3.32 -7.35 17.55
C GLU A 105 4.06 -6.72 16.35
N ALA A 106 3.39 -6.49 15.22
CA ALA A 106 3.99 -5.81 14.07
C ALA A 106 4.46 -4.38 14.41
N ILE A 107 3.64 -3.60 15.13
CA ILE A 107 4.01 -2.25 15.60
C ILE A 107 5.23 -2.34 16.54
N GLN A 108 5.22 -3.25 17.51
CA GLN A 108 6.34 -3.42 18.43
C GLN A 108 7.62 -3.77 17.69
N SER A 109 7.55 -4.68 16.73
CA SER A 109 8.70 -5.08 15.92
C SER A 109 9.25 -3.96 15.04
N LEU A 110 8.42 -3.05 14.53
CA LEU A 110 8.88 -1.89 13.76
C LEU A 110 9.41 -0.76 14.65
N SER A 111 9.03 -0.73 15.93
CA SER A 111 9.38 0.34 16.87
C SER A 111 10.64 0.03 17.67
N LYS A 112 10.92 -1.25 17.91
CA LYS A 112 12.21 -1.71 18.41
C LYS A 112 13.13 -1.75 17.19
N ASN A 113 14.25 -1.02 17.20
CA ASN A 113 15.29 -1.10 16.16
C ASN A 113 15.99 -2.48 16.17
N GLU A 114 15.24 -3.57 16.20
CA GLU A 114 15.75 -4.89 15.90
C GLU A 114 15.93 -4.93 14.39
N ASP A 115 17.11 -4.44 13.98
CA ASP A 115 17.60 -4.43 12.62
C ASP A 115 17.22 -5.73 11.91
N TYR A 116 16.46 -5.60 10.83
CA TYR A 116 16.31 -6.65 9.83
C TYR A 116 17.65 -6.81 9.12
N ARG A 117 18.57 -7.51 9.76
CA ARG A 117 19.60 -8.27 9.07
C ARG A 117 18.97 -9.60 8.69
N GLU A 118 18.08 -9.57 7.69
CA GLU A 118 17.85 -10.78 6.91
C GLU A 118 19.08 -10.95 6.02
N GLU A 119 19.78 -12.05 6.29
CA GLU A 119 20.88 -12.61 5.51
C GLU A 119 20.49 -12.62 4.01
N MET A 120 21.25 -11.87 3.21
CA MET A 120 21.37 -12.11 1.76
C MET A 120 22.46 -13.16 1.52
#